data_AF-A0A969NIA5-F1
#
_entry.id   AF-A0A969NIA5-F1
#
_cell.length_a   1.000
_cell.length_b   1.000
_cell.length_c   1.000
_cell.angle_alpha   90.00
_cell.angle_beta   90.00
_cell.angle_gamma   90.00
#
_symmetry.space_group_name_H-M   'P 1'
#
loop_
_entity.id
_entity.type
_entity.pdbx_description
1 polymer ?
#
loop_
_entity_poly.entity_id
_entity_poly.type
_entity_poly.pdbx_seq_one_letter_code
_entity_poly.pdbx_strand_id
1 'polypeptide(L)' 'MEISKFEDYKGGWFVGNFEPAAFKTDKFEIGYHHYRRGQEWDHHFIKKWMK' A
#
# COMPACT_ATOMS: atom_id res chain seq x y z
N MET A 1 -6.35 0.15 -21.59
CA MET A 1 -5.47 0.57 -20.48
C MET A 1 -6.29 1.53 -19.66
N GLU A 2 -6.62 1.16 -18.42
CA GLU A 2 -7.34 2.05 -17.50
C GLU A 2 -6.31 2.90 -16.75
N ILE A 3 -6.61 4.20 -16.56
CA ILE A 3 -5.73 5.15 -15.88
C ILE A 3 -6.53 5.78 -14.74
N SER A 4 -6.00 5.72 -13.52
CA SER A 4 -6.54 6.35 -12.32
C SER A 4 -5.47 7.14 -11.58
N LYS A 5 -5.86 7.99 -10.63
CA LYS A 5 -4.92 8.82 -9.87
C LYS A 5 -4.59 8.16 -8.54
N PHE A 6 -3.36 8.31 -8.06
CA PHE A 6 -2.95 7.73 -6.78
C PHE A 6 -3.75 8.30 -5.60
N GLU A 7 -4.19 9.55 -5.72
CA GLU A 7 -5.00 10.27 -4.74
C GLU A 7 -6.41 9.71 -4.57
N ASP A 8 -6.88 8.91 -5.53
CA ASP A 8 -8.18 8.21 -5.42
C ASP A 8 -8.11 7.05 -4.42
N TYR A 9 -6.91 6.66 -3.99
CA TYR A 9 -6.66 5.52 -3.13
C TYR A 9 -6.16 5.89 -1.74
N LYS A 10 -6.43 5.03 -0.76
CA LYS A 10 -6.22 5.36 0.66
C LYS A 10 -4.79 5.05 1.10
N GLY A 11 -4.11 6.07 1.61
CA GLY A 11 -2.80 5.91 2.26
C GLY A 11 -1.71 5.39 1.33
N GLY A 12 -1.88 5.53 0.01
CA GLY A 12 -0.95 5.01 -1.00
C GLY A 12 -1.20 3.57 -1.43
N TRP A 13 -2.19 2.87 -0.86
CA TRP A 13 -2.53 1.49 -1.21
C TRP A 13 -3.54 1.41 -2.35
N PHE A 14 -3.19 0.76 -3.47
CA PHE A 14 -4.02 0.76 -4.68
C PHE A 14 -4.27 -0.63 -5.27
N VAL A 15 -3.61 -1.69 -4.79
CA VAL A 15 -3.90 -3.09 -5.17
C VAL A 15 -4.07 -3.93 -3.91
N GLY A 16 -5.12 -4.76 -3.87
CA GLY A 16 -5.38 -5.68 -2.75
C GLY A 16 -6.87 -6.05 -2.64
N ASN A 17 -7.26 -6.65 -1.51
CA ASN A 17 -8.63 -7.11 -1.29
C ASN A 17 -9.45 -6.09 -0.47
N PHE A 18 -9.39 -4.83 -0.88
CA PHE A 18 -10.05 -3.70 -0.20
C PHE A 18 -10.63 -2.71 -1.23
N GLU A 19 -11.39 -1.72 -0.74
CA GLU A 19 -11.95 -0.66 -1.57
C GLU A 19 -11.58 0.74 -1.02
N PRO A 20 -11.24 1.70 -1.90
CA PRO A 20 -11.07 1.54 -3.36
C PRO A 20 -9.76 0.82 -3.74
N ALA A 21 -9.77 0.06 -4.84
CA ALA A 21 -8.57 -0.56 -5.42
C ALA A 21 -8.56 -0.46 -6.97
N ALA A 22 -7.40 -0.13 -7.55
CA ALA A 22 -7.15 -0.15 -8.98
C ALA A 22 -7.21 -1.58 -9.55
N PHE A 23 -6.76 -2.54 -8.77
CA PHE A 23 -6.83 -3.96 -9.08
C PHE A 23 -7.19 -4.74 -7.81
N LYS A 24 -8.34 -5.41 -7.82
CA LYS A 24 -8.81 -6.18 -6.66
C LYS A 24 -8.26 -7.60 -6.70
N THR A 25 -7.53 -8.00 -5.67
CA THR A 25 -6.98 -9.35 -5.55
C THR A 25 -6.75 -9.74 -4.10
N ASP A 26 -6.95 -11.02 -3.78
CA ASP A 26 -6.66 -11.62 -2.48
C ASP A 26 -5.24 -12.21 -2.40
N LYS A 27 -4.43 -12.07 -3.46
CA LYS A 27 -3.12 -12.75 -3.59
C LYS A 27 -1.95 -11.91 -3.08
N PHE A 28 -2.01 -10.59 -3.25
CA PHE A 28 -0.95 -9.66 -2.87
C PHE A 28 -1.50 -8.25 -2.75
N GLU A 29 -0.70 -7.37 -2.17
CA GLU A 29 -1.01 -5.94 -2.03
C GLU A 29 0.10 -5.10 -2.64
N ILE A 30 -0.26 -3.95 -3.20
CA ILE A 30 0.71 -2.97 -3.72
C ILE A 30 0.34 -1.58 -3.20
N GLY A 31 1.34 -0.91 -2.62
CA GLY A 31 1.25 0.46 -2.15
C GLY A 31 2.45 1.28 -2.61
N TYR A 32 2.20 2.56 -2.90
CA TYR A 32 3.23 3.56 -3.13
C TYR A 32 3.17 4.59 -2.00
N HIS A 33 4.21 4.62 -1.17
CA HIS A 33 4.32 5.54 -0.05
C HIS A 33 5.41 6.57 -0.31
N HIS A 34 5.06 7.84 -0.14
CA HIS A 34 6.02 8.93 -0.29
C HIS A 34 6.53 9.37 1.09
N TYR A 35 7.83 9.21 1.29
CA TYR A 35 8.52 9.54 2.54
C TYR A 35 9.31 10.83 2.38
N ARG A 36 9.05 11.81 3.26
CA ARG A 36 9.85 13.06 3.26
C ARG A 36 11.13 12.86 4.05
N ARG A 37 12.21 13.52 3.62
CA ARG A 37 13.49 13.51 4.33
C ARG A 37 13.30 14.03 5.76
N GLY A 38 13.74 13.26 6.75
CA GLY A 38 13.63 13.61 8.17
C GLY A 38 12.26 13.35 8.79
N GLN A 39 11.32 12.75 8.06
CA GLN A 39 10.05 12.32 8.62
C GLN A 39 10.27 11.11 9.53
N GLU A 40 9.79 11.21 10.76
CA GLU A 40 9.76 10.07 11.69
C GLU A 40 8.57 9.17 11.37
N TRP A 41 8.80 7.87 11.44
CA TRP A 41 7.78 6.84 11.22
C TRP A 41 7.90 5.81 12.32
N ASP A 42 6.77 5.22 12.68
CA ASP A 42 6.76 4.08 13.58
C ASP A 42 7.65 2.96 13.04
N HIS A 43 8.29 2.25 13.96
CA HIS A 43 9.12 1.11 13.60
C HIS A 43 8.26 0.03 12.96
N HIS A 44 8.59 -0.31 11.71
CA HIS A 44 7.92 -1.38 10.99
C HIS A 44 8.54 -2.72 11.41
N PHE A 45 7.92 -3.39 12.36
CA PHE A 45 8.33 -4.71 12.80
C PHE A 45 7.75 -5.78 11.90
N ILE A 46 8.60 -6.41 11.09
CA ILE A 46 8.25 -7.68 10.47
C ILE A 46 8.26 -8.73 11.58
N LYS A 47 7.09 -9.20 12.01
CA LYS A 47 7.02 -10.44 12.80
C LYS A 47 7.61 -11.55 11.93
N LYS A 48 8.84 -11.93 12.21
CA LYS A 48 9.49 -13.09 11.61
C LYS A 48 8.64 -14.30 12.00
N TRP A 49 7.83 -14.79 11.06
CA TRP A 49 7.20 -16.10 11.20
C TRP A 49 8.33 -17.13 11.16
N MET A 50 8.85 -17.47 12.34
CA MET A 50 9.62 -18.70 12.49
C MET A 50 8.60 -19.84 12.33
N LYS A 51 8.74 -20.59 11.23
CA LYS A 51 8.08 -21.88 11.04
C LYS A 51 8.55 -22.87 12.09
#